data_AF-A0A5C7EKH1-F1
#
_entry.id   AF-A0A5C7EKH1-F1
#
_cell.length_a   1.000
_cell.length_b   1.000
_cell.length_c   1.000
_cell.angle_alpha   90.00
_cell.angle_beta   90.00
_cell.angle_gamma   90.00
#
_symmetry.space_group_name_H-M   'P 1'
#
loop_
_entity.id
_entity.type
_entity.pdbx_description
1 polymer ?
#
loop_
_entity_poly.entity_id
_entity_poly.type
_entity_poly.pdbx_seq_one_letter_code
_entity_poly.pdbx_strand_id
1 'polypeptide(L)'
;MKLIAPCIAAVLATLGCIASASAAEGGKRSAAPLETEKPAAPVPWSRYAAWPQANWDKFNTLRTNASPSVDGYQRVFGPIEDGNPENGKKLAFDRSRGGGCLACHILPGGTLPGNVGPDLSTIGTWGRTDWWLYNYIYDPRVFNANSMMPPWGRHGVFSPEEIRDIVAYLKTLKTPAQFKDPRDNPNQRVKEEPAYDPDDPFQNPAWGEGERGEKLFATPGPNGKSCASCHKDPKKEFRTWAARMPYYEPRMKKVLNTEEFITRHARATTGAEYLMESAENNQLSIYLRSLGRGVPINIQFRTAEEKAHAQRGKELMSRKIGQLNFACTDCHGLAANKWIRGQYLGPSKDQVGHHPYYRTSQGDIWTIRKRFQWCGVAIRANELPPDAPEYADIEYYLTSLSNGKKVNTPSMGH
;
A
#
# COMPACT_ATOMS: atom_id res chain seq x y z
N MET A 1 84.31 -42.00 30.98
CA MET A 1 84.71 -40.83 31.80
C MET A 1 84.00 -39.61 31.26
N LYS A 2 83.41 -38.80 32.15
CA LYS A 2 82.57 -37.59 31.96
C LYS A 2 81.05 -37.78 31.88
N LEU A 3 80.42 -37.31 32.97
CA LEU A 3 79.01 -37.00 33.21
C LEU A 3 78.53 -35.78 32.40
N ILE A 4 77.20 -35.58 32.34
CA ILE A 4 76.40 -34.33 32.56
C ILE A 4 74.93 -34.69 32.18
N ALA A 5 74.03 -34.96 33.12
CA ALA A 5 73.07 -34.09 33.84
C ALA A 5 71.62 -34.17 33.27
N PRO A 6 70.55 -34.18 34.10
CA PRO A 6 69.19 -34.56 33.69
C PRO A 6 68.28 -33.34 33.41
N CYS A 7 67.33 -33.48 32.49
CA CYS A 7 66.26 -32.49 32.26
C CYS A 7 64.90 -33.07 32.66
N ILE A 8 64.22 -32.29 33.50
CA ILE A 8 62.86 -32.45 34.02
C ILE A 8 61.86 -32.13 32.91
N ALA A 9 60.83 -32.96 32.73
CA ALA A 9 59.66 -32.61 31.92
C ALA A 9 58.37 -32.87 32.72
N ALA A 10 57.53 -31.83 32.75
CA ALA A 10 56.35 -31.69 33.59
C ALA A 10 55.16 -32.53 33.11
N VAL A 11 54.40 -33.04 34.08
CA VAL A 11 53.12 -33.74 33.88
C VAL A 11 51.99 -32.71 33.85
N LEU A 12 51.31 -32.58 32.70
CA LEU A 12 50.06 -31.84 32.57
C LEU A 12 48.90 -32.85 32.49
N ALA A 13 48.10 -32.89 33.55
CA ALA A 13 46.89 -33.69 33.66
C ALA A 13 45.74 -33.03 32.87
N THR A 14 45.20 -33.74 31.87
CA THR A 14 43.98 -33.36 31.17
C THR A 14 42.77 -33.98 31.86
N LEU A 15 42.05 -33.19 32.66
CA LEU A 15 40.71 -33.55 33.15
C LEU A 15 39.68 -33.34 32.05
N GLY A 16 38.88 -34.38 31.79
CA GLY A 16 37.79 -34.38 30.82
C GLY A 16 36.59 -33.53 31.25
N CYS A 17 35.92 -32.98 30.24
CA CYS A 17 34.54 -32.52 30.32
C CYS A 17 33.80 -33.09 29.12
N ILE A 18 33.06 -34.19 29.35
CA ILE A 18 32.06 -34.68 28.40
C ILE A 18 30.82 -33.82 28.61
N ALA A 19 30.67 -32.78 27.79
CA ALA A 19 29.43 -32.03 27.71
C ALA A 19 28.43 -32.84 26.90
N SER A 20 27.49 -33.50 27.58
CA SER A 20 26.29 -34.06 26.97
C SER A 20 25.38 -32.93 26.49
N ALA A 21 25.57 -32.51 25.24
CA ALA A 21 24.63 -31.66 24.54
C ALA A 21 23.38 -32.50 24.21
N SER A 22 22.33 -32.43 25.03
CA SER A 22 21.01 -32.87 24.61
C SER A 22 20.49 -31.86 23.59
N ALA A 23 20.59 -32.20 22.31
CA ALA A 23 19.89 -31.51 21.25
C ALA A 23 18.38 -31.61 21.54
N ALA A 24 17.74 -30.48 21.85
CA ALA A 24 16.30 -30.38 21.86
C ALA A 24 15.80 -30.59 20.42
N GLU A 25 15.24 -31.77 20.16
CA GLU A 25 14.60 -32.12 18.90
C GLU A 25 13.42 -31.18 18.64
N GLY A 26 13.61 -30.26 17.69
CA GLY A 26 12.54 -29.42 17.16
C GLY A 26 11.57 -30.26 16.33
N GLY A 27 10.55 -30.81 16.99
CA GLY A 27 9.43 -31.48 16.31
C GLY A 27 8.80 -30.56 15.26
N LYS A 28 8.66 -31.05 14.02
CA LYS A 28 7.92 -30.38 12.95
C LYS A 28 6.50 -30.13 13.44
N ARG A 29 6.17 -28.88 13.78
CA ARG A 29 4.78 -28.47 14.07
C ARG A 29 3.92 -28.80 12.86
N SER A 30 2.79 -29.47 13.08
CA SER A 30 1.78 -29.71 12.04
C SER A 30 1.25 -28.38 11.50
N ALA A 31 0.84 -28.37 10.22
CA ALA A 31 0.24 -27.18 9.62
C ALA A 31 -1.07 -26.82 10.34
N ALA A 32 -1.34 -25.52 10.48
CA ALA A 32 -2.59 -25.04 11.08
C ALA A 32 -3.81 -25.56 10.29
N PRO A 33 -4.87 -26.04 10.95
CA PRO A 33 -6.14 -26.34 10.29
C PRO A 33 -6.70 -25.10 9.60
N LEU A 34 -7.06 -25.20 8.33
CA LEU A 34 -7.65 -24.11 7.55
C LEU A 34 -8.79 -24.65 6.70
N GLU A 35 -9.85 -23.85 6.57
CA GLU A 35 -10.90 -24.08 5.58
C GLU A 35 -10.41 -23.50 4.23
N THR A 36 -10.19 -24.38 3.26
CA THR A 36 -9.50 -24.06 2.00
C THR A 36 -10.43 -23.75 0.83
N GLU A 37 -11.71 -24.10 0.94
CA GLU A 37 -12.63 -24.09 -0.20
C GLU A 37 -13.49 -22.83 -0.26
N LYS A 38 -13.99 -22.34 0.88
CA LYS A 38 -14.90 -21.20 0.90
C LYS A 38 -14.13 -19.87 0.75
N PRO A 39 -14.70 -18.87 0.06
CA PRO A 39 -14.17 -17.51 0.05
C PRO A 39 -13.99 -16.96 1.47
N ALA A 40 -12.98 -16.13 1.71
CA ALA A 40 -12.77 -15.48 3.02
C ALA A 40 -13.39 -14.08 3.09
N ALA A 41 -13.86 -13.57 1.95
CA ALA A 41 -14.62 -12.32 1.84
C ALA A 41 -16.12 -12.58 1.53
N PRO A 42 -17.00 -11.58 1.74
CA PRO A 42 -18.38 -11.65 1.25
C PRO A 42 -18.45 -11.91 -0.26
N VAL A 43 -19.37 -12.79 -0.68
CA VAL A 43 -19.63 -13.12 -2.10
C VAL A 43 -21.13 -12.99 -2.39
N PRO A 44 -21.54 -12.22 -3.42
CA PRO A 44 -20.69 -11.39 -4.29
C PRO A 44 -20.06 -10.23 -3.53
N TRP A 45 -18.83 -9.87 -3.89
CA TRP A 45 -18.19 -8.67 -3.35
C TRP A 45 -18.90 -7.43 -3.86
N SER A 46 -19.13 -6.48 -2.96
CA SER A 46 -19.68 -5.17 -3.28
C SER A 46 -18.81 -4.08 -2.66
N ARG A 47 -18.69 -2.96 -3.37
CA ARG A 47 -18.00 -1.78 -2.85
C ARG A 47 -18.68 -1.30 -1.56
N TYR A 48 -17.89 -0.83 -0.60
CA TYR A 48 -18.44 -0.18 0.59
C TYR A 48 -19.41 0.94 0.21
N ALA A 49 -20.60 0.94 0.82
CA ALA A 49 -21.68 1.86 0.46
C ALA A 49 -21.29 3.34 0.57
N ALA A 50 -20.41 3.68 1.52
CA ALA A 50 -19.92 5.05 1.73
C ALA A 50 -18.91 5.52 0.68
N TRP A 51 -18.41 4.64 -0.18
CA TRP A 51 -17.43 5.00 -1.21
C TRP A 51 -18.14 5.43 -2.51
N PRO A 52 -17.48 6.19 -3.40
CA PRO A 52 -18.04 6.51 -4.71
C PRO A 52 -18.41 5.23 -5.48
N GLN A 53 -19.62 5.13 -6.01
CA GLN A 53 -20.13 3.91 -6.66
C GLN A 53 -19.85 3.86 -8.18
N ALA A 54 -19.00 4.75 -8.70
CA ALA A 54 -18.65 4.79 -10.13
C ALA A 54 -17.91 3.51 -10.57
N ASN A 55 -18.28 3.00 -11.74
CA ASN A 55 -17.69 1.81 -12.35
C ASN A 55 -16.67 2.19 -13.44
N TRP A 56 -15.51 1.54 -13.41
CA TRP A 56 -14.38 1.77 -14.30
C TRP A 56 -13.97 0.54 -15.15
N ASP A 57 -14.91 -0.36 -15.48
CA ASP A 57 -14.64 -1.62 -16.21
C ASP A 57 -14.01 -1.45 -17.59
N LYS A 58 -14.09 -0.24 -18.17
CA LYS A 58 -13.42 0.13 -19.43
C LYS A 58 -11.91 0.30 -19.31
N PHE A 59 -11.37 0.26 -18.09
CA PHE A 59 -9.97 0.50 -17.82
C PHE A 59 -9.32 -0.72 -17.17
N ASN A 60 -8.00 -0.76 -17.24
CA ASN A 60 -7.21 -1.79 -16.59
C ASN A 60 -7.60 -1.93 -15.11
N THR A 61 -7.77 -3.17 -14.67
CA THR A 61 -7.82 -3.55 -13.26
C THR A 61 -6.56 -4.33 -12.92
N LEU A 62 -6.41 -4.78 -11.67
CA LEU A 62 -5.34 -5.71 -11.31
C LEU A 62 -5.46 -7.08 -12.00
N ARG A 63 -6.65 -7.43 -12.52
CA ARG A 63 -6.94 -8.69 -13.23
C ARG A 63 -6.90 -8.57 -14.74
N THR A 64 -7.45 -7.49 -15.26
CA THR A 64 -7.80 -7.36 -16.68
C THR A 64 -7.07 -6.17 -17.30
N ASN A 65 -6.55 -6.35 -18.52
CA ASN A 65 -6.05 -5.26 -19.35
C ASN A 65 -7.19 -4.83 -20.27
N ALA A 66 -7.73 -3.63 -20.05
CA ALA A 66 -8.87 -3.09 -20.80
C ALA A 66 -8.70 -1.61 -21.20
N SER A 67 -7.72 -0.89 -20.63
CA SER A 67 -7.49 0.51 -20.93
C SER A 67 -7.23 0.73 -22.43
N PRO A 68 -7.72 1.85 -23.00
CA PRO A 68 -7.41 2.20 -24.38
C PRO A 68 -5.91 2.20 -24.65
N SER A 69 -5.52 1.53 -25.73
CA SER A 69 -4.15 1.55 -26.23
C SER A 69 -3.72 2.98 -26.57
N VAL A 70 -2.40 3.19 -26.55
CA VAL A 70 -1.80 4.42 -27.07
C VAL A 70 -2.17 4.54 -28.54
N ASP A 71 -2.78 5.67 -28.88
CA ASP A 71 -3.03 6.08 -30.26
C ASP A 71 -1.99 7.15 -30.62
N GLY A 72 -1.68 7.30 -31.90
CA GLY A 72 -0.69 8.28 -32.34
C GLY A 72 -1.07 9.72 -31.99
N TYR A 73 -0.24 10.66 -32.44
CA TYR A 73 -0.50 12.08 -32.23
C TYR A 73 -1.83 12.51 -32.83
N GLN A 74 -2.55 13.33 -32.10
CA GLN A 74 -3.75 14.01 -32.58
C GLN A 74 -3.36 15.12 -33.56
N ARG A 75 -4.16 15.25 -34.61
CA ARG A 75 -3.97 16.26 -35.66
C ARG A 75 -4.49 17.61 -35.18
N VAL A 76 -3.59 18.44 -34.66
CA VAL A 76 -3.85 19.83 -34.31
C VAL A 76 -3.05 20.72 -35.25
N PHE A 77 -3.74 21.49 -36.09
CA PHE A 77 -3.11 22.35 -37.08
C PHE A 77 -3.11 23.80 -36.60
N GLY A 78 -1.97 24.48 -36.76
CA GLY A 78 -1.80 25.88 -36.40
C GLY A 78 -1.84 26.16 -34.88
N PRO A 79 -1.79 27.45 -34.50
CA PRO A 79 -2.01 27.88 -33.13
C PRO A 79 -3.45 27.56 -32.68
N ILE A 80 -3.62 27.19 -31.41
CA ILE A 80 -4.92 27.09 -30.75
C ILE A 80 -5.33 28.53 -30.39
N GLU A 81 -6.21 29.10 -31.21
CA GLU A 81 -6.80 30.44 -31.07
C GLU A 81 -8.24 30.40 -30.55
N ASP A 82 -8.88 29.22 -30.63
CA ASP A 82 -10.28 28.96 -30.27
C ASP A 82 -10.47 28.52 -28.80
N GLY A 83 -9.40 28.38 -28.03
CA GLY A 83 -9.45 27.99 -26.62
C GLY A 83 -9.73 29.16 -25.67
N ASN A 84 -10.54 28.92 -24.64
CA ASN A 84 -10.87 29.87 -23.58
C ASN A 84 -9.98 29.68 -22.33
N PRO A 85 -9.07 30.62 -22.01
CA PRO A 85 -8.15 30.48 -20.87
C PRO A 85 -8.84 30.50 -19.50
N GLU A 86 -9.97 31.18 -19.33
CA GLU A 86 -10.70 31.19 -18.07
C GLU A 86 -11.37 29.84 -17.79
N ASN A 87 -11.90 29.19 -18.83
CA ASN A 87 -12.39 27.82 -18.74
C ASN A 87 -11.24 26.85 -18.49
N GLY A 88 -10.12 27.01 -19.19
CA GLY A 88 -8.91 26.19 -18.99
C GLY A 88 -8.40 26.24 -17.56
N LYS A 89 -8.41 27.43 -16.95
CA LYS A 89 -8.08 27.60 -15.53
C LYS A 89 -9.05 26.86 -14.62
N LYS A 90 -10.36 26.96 -14.85
CA LYS A 90 -11.36 26.22 -14.05
C LYS A 90 -11.12 24.71 -14.13
N LEU A 91 -10.90 24.19 -15.33
CA LEU A 91 -10.61 22.77 -15.56
C LEU A 91 -9.32 22.32 -14.87
N ALA A 92 -8.25 23.11 -14.97
CA ALA A 92 -6.96 22.80 -14.33
C ALA A 92 -7.04 22.75 -12.80
N PHE A 93 -8.04 23.40 -12.20
CA PHE A 93 -8.25 23.49 -10.76
C PHE A 93 -9.39 22.58 -10.26
N ASP A 94 -10.15 21.98 -11.19
CA ASP A 94 -11.29 21.13 -10.87
C ASP A 94 -10.86 19.79 -10.28
N ARG A 95 -11.10 19.64 -8.97
CA ARG A 95 -10.78 18.42 -8.22
C ARG A 95 -11.67 17.24 -8.61
N SER A 96 -12.88 17.51 -9.10
CA SER A 96 -13.84 16.47 -9.45
C SER A 96 -13.38 15.66 -10.65
N ARG A 97 -12.60 16.25 -11.57
CA ARG A 97 -12.08 15.63 -12.80
C ARG A 97 -10.75 14.88 -12.57
N GLY A 98 -10.66 14.08 -11.51
CA GLY A 98 -9.48 13.26 -11.23
C GLY A 98 -8.36 14.00 -10.50
N GLY A 99 -8.71 14.95 -9.62
CA GLY A 99 -7.77 15.72 -8.80
C GLY A 99 -7.35 17.08 -9.39
N GLY A 100 -7.49 17.25 -10.71
CA GLY A 100 -7.10 18.45 -11.45
C GLY A 100 -5.58 18.58 -11.60
N CYS A 101 -5.13 19.44 -12.52
CA CYS A 101 -3.71 19.67 -12.79
C CYS A 101 -2.95 20.16 -11.53
N LEU A 102 -3.62 20.98 -10.71
CA LEU A 102 -3.08 21.50 -9.44
C LEU A 102 -2.72 20.41 -8.42
N ALA A 103 -3.28 19.19 -8.55
CA ALA A 103 -2.92 18.10 -7.66
C ALA A 103 -1.45 17.70 -7.77
N CYS A 104 -0.90 17.74 -8.98
CA CYS A 104 0.47 17.33 -9.25
C CYS A 104 1.39 18.51 -9.55
N HIS A 105 0.86 19.58 -10.14
CA HIS A 105 1.63 20.73 -10.62
C HIS A 105 1.44 21.97 -9.76
N ILE A 106 2.48 22.80 -9.72
CA ILE A 106 2.37 24.17 -9.21
C ILE A 106 1.75 25.04 -10.31
N LEU A 107 0.64 25.71 -9.98
CA LEU A 107 -0.06 26.66 -10.85
C LEU A 107 -0.38 27.94 -10.06
N PRO A 108 -0.26 29.14 -10.66
CA PRO A 108 -0.53 30.41 -9.99
C PRO A 108 -1.97 30.51 -9.46
N GLY A 109 -2.13 30.97 -8.22
CA GLY A 109 -3.43 31.15 -7.58
C GLY A 109 -4.07 29.88 -7.00
N GLY A 110 -3.37 28.74 -7.03
CA GLY A 110 -3.80 27.50 -6.40
C GLY A 110 -3.44 27.41 -4.92
N THR A 111 -4.29 26.78 -4.13
CA THR A 111 -4.03 26.45 -2.72
C THR A 111 -3.52 25.02 -2.61
N LEU A 112 -2.48 24.83 -1.80
CA LEU A 112 -1.83 23.54 -1.57
C LEU A 112 -1.55 22.79 -2.90
N PRO A 113 -0.77 23.33 -3.85
CA PRO A 113 -0.32 22.56 -5.00
C PRO A 113 0.53 21.37 -4.58
N GLY A 114 0.61 20.37 -5.46
CA GLY A 114 1.62 19.32 -5.39
C GLY A 114 2.90 19.68 -6.14
N ASN A 115 3.93 18.86 -5.96
CA ASN A 115 5.22 18.94 -6.68
C ASN A 115 5.64 17.60 -7.31
N VAL A 116 4.67 16.71 -7.55
CA VAL A 116 4.89 15.47 -8.30
C VAL A 116 5.27 15.78 -9.75
N GLY A 117 4.48 16.63 -10.39
CA GLY A 117 4.76 17.20 -11.70
C GLY A 117 5.61 18.47 -11.61
N PRO A 118 6.17 18.94 -12.74
CA PRO A 118 6.92 20.18 -12.79
C PRO A 118 6.04 21.39 -12.42
N ASP A 119 6.69 22.45 -11.96
CA ASP A 119 6.07 23.76 -11.80
C ASP A 119 5.67 24.32 -13.18
N LEU A 120 4.39 24.60 -13.38
CA LEU A 120 3.85 25.07 -14.64
C LEU A 120 3.62 26.58 -14.67
N SER A 121 3.98 27.32 -13.62
CA SER A 121 3.72 28.76 -13.51
C SER A 121 4.37 29.61 -14.61
N THR A 122 5.39 29.08 -15.28
CA THR A 122 6.09 29.73 -16.39
C THR A 122 6.03 28.94 -17.69
N ILE A 123 5.15 27.94 -17.83
CA ILE A 123 5.14 27.07 -19.02
C ILE A 123 4.95 27.81 -20.35
N GLY A 124 4.28 28.97 -20.34
CA GLY A 124 4.12 29.84 -21.50
C GLY A 124 5.44 30.44 -22.02
N THR A 125 6.55 30.32 -21.28
CA THR A 125 7.88 30.75 -21.73
C THR A 125 8.78 29.61 -22.21
N TRP A 126 8.32 28.35 -22.11
CA TRP A 126 9.15 27.17 -22.38
C TRP A 126 9.34 26.84 -23.87
N GLY A 127 8.79 27.65 -24.77
CA GLY A 127 8.90 27.43 -26.23
C GLY A 127 8.17 26.17 -26.73
N ARG A 128 7.22 25.64 -25.96
CA ARG A 128 6.40 24.49 -26.40
C ARG A 128 5.35 24.96 -27.41
N THR A 129 5.19 24.22 -28.49
CA THR A 129 4.13 24.47 -29.47
C THR A 129 2.77 24.05 -28.91
N ASP A 130 1.70 24.68 -29.38
CA ASP A 130 0.33 24.33 -29.02
C ASP A 130 0.02 22.86 -29.34
N TRP A 131 0.53 22.36 -30.48
CA TRP A 131 0.47 20.95 -30.84
C TRP A 131 1.11 20.05 -29.78
N TRP A 132 2.28 20.43 -29.26
CA TRP A 132 2.97 19.64 -28.25
C TRP A 132 2.21 19.65 -26.93
N LEU A 133 1.77 20.82 -26.46
CA LEU A 133 1.00 20.95 -25.21
C LEU A 133 -0.30 20.15 -25.28
N TYR A 134 -1.04 20.28 -26.39
CA TYR A 134 -2.28 19.54 -26.62
C TYR A 134 -2.03 18.03 -26.58
N ASN A 135 -1.05 17.53 -27.35
CA ASN A 135 -0.80 16.10 -27.42
C ASN A 135 -0.28 15.54 -26.09
N TYR A 136 0.51 16.30 -25.34
CA TYR A 136 1.00 15.86 -24.04
C TYR A 136 -0.14 15.74 -23.01
N ILE A 137 -1.12 16.65 -23.05
CA ILE A 137 -2.32 16.56 -22.21
C ILE A 137 -3.24 15.43 -22.69
N TYR A 138 -3.42 15.29 -24.00
CA TYR A 138 -4.33 14.31 -24.59
C TYR A 138 -3.92 12.87 -24.27
N ASP A 139 -2.66 12.52 -24.57
CA ASP A 139 -2.07 11.24 -24.20
C ASP A 139 -0.55 11.36 -24.09
N PRO A 140 0.03 11.55 -22.89
CA PRO A 140 1.47 11.70 -22.74
C PRO A 140 2.24 10.40 -23.04
N ARG A 141 1.56 9.25 -23.15
CA ARG A 141 2.18 7.96 -23.43
C ARG A 141 2.79 7.89 -24.83
N VAL A 142 2.36 8.74 -25.76
CA VAL A 142 2.97 8.87 -27.09
C VAL A 142 4.39 9.43 -27.03
N PHE A 143 4.71 10.21 -25.99
CA PHE A 143 6.05 10.77 -25.76
C PHE A 143 6.85 9.94 -24.77
N ASN A 144 6.19 9.39 -23.75
CA ASN A 144 6.79 8.55 -22.72
C ASN A 144 5.80 7.47 -22.30
N ALA A 145 6.01 6.23 -22.76
CA ALA A 145 5.17 5.08 -22.43
C ALA A 145 4.99 4.85 -20.91
N ASN A 146 5.95 5.29 -20.09
CA ASN A 146 5.94 5.19 -18.64
C ASN A 146 5.50 6.48 -17.93
N SER A 147 4.82 7.40 -18.63
CA SER A 147 4.37 8.67 -18.05
C SER A 147 3.52 8.45 -16.79
N MET A 148 3.74 9.32 -15.80
CA MET A 148 2.85 9.47 -14.63
C MET A 148 1.70 10.44 -14.91
N MET A 149 1.78 11.27 -15.95
CA MET A 149 0.67 12.14 -16.29
C MET A 149 -0.47 11.28 -16.88
N PRO A 150 -1.71 11.41 -16.39
CA PRO A 150 -2.83 10.67 -16.95
C PRO A 150 -3.05 11.00 -18.43
N PRO A 151 -3.50 10.04 -19.25
CA PRO A 151 -3.89 10.27 -20.64
C PRO A 151 -5.29 10.92 -20.69
N TRP A 152 -5.36 12.20 -20.34
CA TRP A 152 -6.61 12.89 -20.03
C TRP A 152 -7.62 12.90 -21.18
N GLY A 153 -7.16 13.09 -22.42
CA GLY A 153 -8.02 13.06 -23.61
C GLY A 153 -8.36 11.64 -24.02
N ARG A 154 -7.34 10.78 -24.15
CA ARG A 154 -7.52 9.39 -24.61
C ARG A 154 -8.38 8.54 -23.67
N HIS A 155 -8.37 8.83 -22.37
CA HIS A 155 -9.24 8.16 -21.39
C HIS A 155 -10.55 8.91 -21.14
N GLY A 156 -10.86 9.93 -21.94
CA GLY A 156 -12.13 10.66 -21.91
C GLY A 156 -12.35 11.44 -20.62
N VAL A 157 -11.29 11.85 -19.93
CA VAL A 157 -11.40 12.74 -18.76
C VAL A 157 -11.66 14.17 -19.21
N PHE A 158 -11.06 14.62 -20.32
CA PHE A 158 -11.34 15.89 -20.98
C PHE A 158 -11.67 15.66 -22.47
N SER A 159 -12.60 16.46 -22.99
CA SER A 159 -12.87 16.57 -24.42
C SER A 159 -11.73 17.29 -25.17
N PRO A 160 -11.62 17.13 -26.50
CA PRO A 160 -10.70 17.90 -27.33
C PRO A 160 -10.80 19.43 -27.09
N GLU A 161 -12.01 19.96 -26.97
CA GLU A 161 -12.28 21.38 -26.77
C GLU A 161 -11.83 21.83 -25.37
N GLU A 162 -12.10 21.04 -24.33
CA GLU A 162 -11.60 21.32 -22.98
C GLU A 162 -10.06 21.31 -22.92
N ILE A 163 -9.40 20.43 -23.69
CA ILE A 163 -7.93 20.43 -23.77
C ILE A 163 -7.42 21.70 -24.46
N ARG A 164 -8.10 22.20 -25.50
CA ARG A 164 -7.77 23.50 -26.13
C ARG A 164 -7.88 24.64 -25.13
N ASP A 165 -8.93 24.67 -24.32
CA ASP A 165 -9.10 25.64 -23.23
C ASP A 165 -7.93 25.57 -22.22
N ILE A 166 -7.54 24.36 -21.80
CA ILE A 166 -6.39 24.16 -20.91
C ILE A 166 -5.10 24.66 -21.56
N VAL A 167 -4.84 24.36 -22.84
CA VAL A 167 -3.65 24.85 -23.55
C VAL A 167 -3.66 26.38 -23.63
N ALA A 168 -4.80 27.00 -23.94
CA ALA A 168 -4.95 28.45 -23.94
C ALA A 168 -4.60 29.06 -22.58
N TYR A 169 -5.05 28.45 -21.48
CA TYR A 169 -4.67 28.85 -20.12
C TYR A 169 -3.16 28.69 -19.85
N LEU A 170 -2.56 27.54 -20.17
CA LEU A 170 -1.14 27.29 -19.92
C LEU A 170 -0.25 28.32 -20.65
N LYS A 171 -0.63 28.75 -21.85
CA LYS A 171 0.07 29.80 -22.61
C LYS A 171 0.10 31.16 -21.90
N THR A 172 -0.87 31.44 -21.03
CA THR A 172 -0.90 32.70 -20.26
C THR A 172 0.08 32.69 -19.07
N LEU A 173 0.61 31.53 -18.68
CA LEU A 173 1.45 31.38 -17.49
C LEU A 173 2.91 31.72 -17.79
N LYS A 174 3.32 32.94 -17.42
CA LYS A 174 4.67 33.47 -17.71
C LYS A 174 5.43 33.94 -16.48
N THR A 175 4.82 33.87 -15.30
CA THR A 175 5.36 34.43 -14.06
C THR A 175 5.41 33.36 -12.98
N PRO A 176 6.54 33.20 -12.25
CA PRO A 176 6.65 32.22 -11.18
C PRO A 176 5.51 32.31 -10.16
N ALA A 177 5.02 31.16 -9.71
CA ALA A 177 3.98 31.10 -8.69
C ALA A 177 4.43 31.82 -7.41
N GLN A 178 3.55 32.66 -6.89
CA GLN A 178 3.75 33.35 -5.62
C GLN A 178 2.95 32.64 -4.54
N PHE A 179 3.59 32.38 -3.40
CA PHE A 179 2.97 31.74 -2.24
C PHE A 179 2.86 32.76 -1.12
N LYS A 180 1.67 32.89 -0.53
CA LYS A 180 1.45 33.79 0.62
C LYS A 180 2.11 33.26 1.88
N ASP A 181 2.07 31.94 2.07
CA ASP A 181 2.70 31.22 3.17
C ASP A 181 3.74 30.24 2.59
N PRO A 182 4.98 30.18 3.11
CA PRO A 182 5.97 29.17 2.72
C PRO A 182 5.45 27.72 2.81
N ARG A 183 4.51 27.43 3.71
CA ARG A 183 3.86 26.11 3.82
C ARG A 183 2.96 25.78 2.63
N ASP A 184 2.48 26.76 1.89
CA ASP A 184 1.74 26.53 0.65
C ASP A 184 2.66 26.02 -0.46
N ASN A 185 3.94 26.42 -0.45
CA ASN A 185 4.94 25.96 -1.40
C ASN A 185 5.30 24.49 -1.12
N PRO A 186 4.96 23.52 -1.98
CA PRO A 186 5.24 22.10 -1.73
C PRO A 186 6.75 21.78 -1.70
N ASN A 187 7.62 22.67 -2.19
CA ASN A 187 9.06 22.50 -2.09
C ASN A 187 9.64 22.95 -0.73
N GLN A 188 8.85 23.69 0.05
CA GLN A 188 9.22 24.16 1.40
C GLN A 188 8.29 23.59 2.49
N ARG A 189 7.17 22.96 2.10
CA ARG A 189 6.20 22.37 3.02
C ARG A 189 6.82 21.19 3.76
N VAL A 190 6.80 21.28 5.08
CA VAL A 190 7.26 20.23 5.99
C VAL A 190 6.11 19.28 6.28
N LYS A 191 6.40 17.98 6.37
CA LYS A 191 5.44 16.99 6.87
C LYS A 191 5.20 17.30 8.35
N GLU A 192 4.01 17.75 8.69
CA GLU A 192 3.62 17.95 10.09
C GLU A 192 3.41 16.58 10.75
N GLU A 193 4.00 16.41 11.93
CA GLU A 193 3.67 15.26 12.77
C GLU A 193 2.35 15.55 13.51
N PRO A 194 1.51 14.52 13.72
CA PRO A 194 0.25 14.70 14.41
C PRO A 194 0.47 15.26 15.82
N ALA A 195 -0.44 16.11 16.28
CA ALA A 195 -0.43 16.65 17.65
C ALA A 195 -0.86 15.63 18.73
N TYR A 196 -1.09 14.38 18.34
CA TYR A 196 -1.45 13.27 19.22
C TYR A 196 -0.30 12.26 19.31
N ASP A 197 -0.24 11.54 20.43
CA ASP A 197 0.66 10.38 20.55
C ASP A 197 -0.05 9.14 19.95
N PRO A 198 0.41 8.59 18.80
CA PRO A 198 -0.20 7.41 18.20
C PRO A 198 -0.02 6.15 19.04
N ASP A 199 0.89 6.15 20.02
CA ASP A 199 1.13 5.02 20.90
C ASP A 199 0.33 5.09 22.21
N ASP A 200 -0.23 6.24 22.57
CA ASP A 200 -1.06 6.44 23.75
C ASP A 200 -2.44 5.72 23.60
N PRO A 201 -2.75 4.72 24.44
CA PRO A 201 -4.04 4.01 24.40
C PRO A 201 -5.28 4.89 24.61
N PHE A 202 -5.14 6.03 25.28
CA PHE A 202 -6.26 6.95 25.48
C PHE A 202 -6.53 7.85 24.27
N GLN A 203 -5.54 8.00 23.38
CA GLN A 203 -5.66 8.80 22.16
C GLN A 203 -5.85 7.96 20.90
N ASN A 204 -5.36 6.72 20.88
CA ASN A 204 -5.43 5.81 19.75
C ASN A 204 -6.54 4.74 19.94
N PRO A 205 -7.69 4.87 19.26
CA PRO A 205 -8.81 3.93 19.39
C PRO A 205 -8.48 2.49 18.95
N ALA A 206 -7.42 2.28 18.17
CA ALA A 206 -7.01 0.94 17.76
C ALA A 206 -6.66 0.04 18.96
N TRP A 207 -6.22 0.62 20.08
CA TRP A 207 -5.98 -0.15 21.31
C TRP A 207 -7.28 -0.77 21.85
N GLY A 208 -8.36 0.01 21.92
CA GLY A 208 -9.67 -0.49 22.32
C GLY A 208 -10.23 -1.56 21.38
N GLU A 209 -9.99 -1.45 20.07
CA GLU A 209 -10.33 -2.53 19.13
C GLU A 209 -9.48 -3.79 19.36
N GLY A 210 -8.20 -3.63 19.74
CA GLY A 210 -7.33 -4.73 20.14
C GLY A 210 -7.81 -5.46 21.39
N GLU A 211 -8.28 -4.73 22.41
CA GLU A 211 -8.88 -5.31 23.62
C GLU A 211 -10.17 -6.10 23.32
N ARG A 212 -11.00 -5.59 22.39
CA ARG A 212 -12.16 -6.35 21.89
C ARG A 212 -11.71 -7.61 21.16
N GLY A 213 -10.63 -7.55 20.39
CA GLY A 213 -10.00 -8.70 19.76
C GLY A 213 -9.49 -9.74 20.76
N GLU A 214 -8.88 -9.31 21.86
CA GLU A 214 -8.47 -10.19 22.96
C GLU A 214 -9.66 -10.90 23.61
N LYS A 215 -10.74 -10.17 23.88
CA LYS A 215 -11.99 -10.76 24.39
C LYS A 215 -12.57 -11.76 23.40
N LEU A 216 -12.58 -11.43 22.11
CA LEU A 216 -13.09 -12.30 21.05
C LEU A 216 -12.23 -13.57 20.92
N PHE A 217 -10.92 -13.48 21.11
CA PHE A 217 -10.00 -14.62 21.12
C PHE A 217 -10.35 -15.66 22.20
N ALA A 218 -10.89 -15.23 23.34
CA ALA A 218 -11.36 -16.09 24.42
C ALA A 218 -12.80 -16.60 24.23
N THR A 219 -13.57 -15.99 23.33
CA THR A 219 -15.01 -16.27 23.17
C THR A 219 -15.23 -17.59 22.40
N PRO A 220 -16.01 -18.54 22.95
CA PRO A 220 -16.35 -19.78 22.25
C PRO A 220 -17.14 -19.52 20.95
N GLY A 221 -16.72 -20.16 19.86
CA GLY A 221 -17.47 -20.21 18.62
C GLY A 221 -18.57 -21.29 18.64
N PRO A 222 -19.27 -21.50 17.51
CA PRO A 222 -20.36 -22.48 17.37
C PRO A 222 -20.01 -23.91 17.82
N ASN A 223 -18.75 -24.34 17.68
CA ASN A 223 -18.30 -25.67 18.10
C ASN A 223 -17.90 -25.73 19.60
N GLY A 224 -18.21 -24.70 20.39
CA GLY A 224 -17.89 -24.60 21.82
C GLY A 224 -16.42 -24.33 22.15
N LYS A 225 -15.55 -24.24 21.13
CA LYS A 225 -14.12 -23.91 21.27
C LYS A 225 -13.85 -22.45 20.95
N SER A 226 -12.87 -21.86 21.62
CA SER A 226 -12.31 -20.53 21.33
C SER A 226 -10.87 -20.62 20.86
N CYS A 227 -10.26 -19.54 20.38
CA CYS A 227 -8.83 -19.52 20.06
C CYS A 227 -7.99 -19.86 21.31
N ALA A 228 -8.37 -19.32 22.48
CA ALA A 228 -7.76 -19.62 23.78
C ALA A 228 -7.92 -21.08 24.25
N SER A 229 -8.80 -21.88 23.61
CA SER A 229 -8.87 -23.31 23.90
C SER A 229 -7.61 -24.06 23.45
N CYS A 230 -6.99 -23.63 22.35
CA CYS A 230 -5.79 -24.23 21.76
C CYS A 230 -4.51 -23.42 22.03
N HIS A 231 -4.62 -22.10 22.09
CA HIS A 231 -3.49 -21.16 22.23
C HIS A 231 -3.45 -20.59 23.64
N LYS A 232 -2.76 -21.27 24.56
CA LYS A 232 -2.78 -20.95 26.00
C LYS A 232 -1.86 -19.79 26.37
N ASP A 233 -0.79 -19.58 25.61
CA ASP A 233 0.14 -18.46 25.80
C ASP A 233 0.27 -17.67 24.48
N PRO A 234 -0.77 -16.90 24.11
CA PRO A 234 -0.79 -16.20 22.83
C PRO A 234 0.39 -15.23 22.69
N LYS A 235 0.82 -14.58 23.78
CA LYS A 235 1.96 -13.66 23.77
C LYS A 235 3.25 -14.36 23.35
N LYS A 236 3.51 -15.58 23.82
CA LYS A 236 4.68 -16.36 23.39
C LYS A 236 4.49 -16.96 22.00
N GLU A 237 3.30 -17.50 21.72
CA GLU A 237 2.99 -18.23 20.49
C GLU A 237 2.99 -17.32 19.25
N PHE A 238 2.43 -16.11 19.36
CA PHE A 238 2.25 -15.18 18.24
C PHE A 238 3.32 -14.07 18.16
N ARG A 239 4.24 -13.97 19.13
CA ARG A 239 5.32 -12.95 19.17
C ARG A 239 6.03 -12.77 17.82
N THR A 240 6.39 -13.86 17.16
CA THR A 240 7.11 -13.82 15.87
C THR A 240 6.22 -14.11 14.67
N TRP A 241 4.97 -14.51 14.91
CA TRP A 241 4.02 -14.88 13.86
C TRP A 241 3.65 -13.67 13.01
N ALA A 242 3.23 -12.56 13.64
CA ALA A 242 2.84 -11.34 12.94
C ALA A 242 3.94 -10.78 12.02
N ALA A 243 5.20 -10.89 12.45
CA ALA A 243 6.37 -10.43 11.69
C ALA A 243 6.68 -11.30 10.46
N ARG A 244 6.04 -12.47 10.33
CA ARG A 244 6.18 -13.40 9.20
C ARG A 244 4.93 -13.46 8.32
N MET A 245 3.92 -12.64 8.61
CA MET A 245 2.74 -12.49 7.76
C MET A 245 2.98 -11.39 6.71
N PRO A 246 2.48 -11.55 5.47
CA PRO A 246 1.76 -12.72 4.96
C PRO A 246 2.70 -13.88 4.56
N TYR A 247 2.15 -15.09 4.40
CA TYR A 247 2.91 -16.30 4.04
C TYR A 247 2.24 -17.12 2.92
N TYR A 248 3.01 -17.93 2.19
CA TYR A 248 2.49 -18.84 1.16
C TYR A 248 1.91 -20.12 1.77
N GLU A 249 0.65 -20.46 1.45
CA GLU A 249 -0.04 -21.68 1.87
C GLU A 249 -0.08 -22.70 0.71
N PRO A 250 0.74 -23.77 0.75
CA PRO A 250 0.86 -24.73 -0.34
C PRO A 250 -0.44 -25.48 -0.67
N ARG A 251 -1.29 -25.75 0.33
CA ARG A 251 -2.58 -26.43 0.12
C ARG A 251 -3.52 -25.62 -0.77
N MET A 252 -3.38 -24.29 -0.73
CA MET A 252 -4.21 -23.35 -1.49
C MET A 252 -3.49 -22.77 -2.70
N LYS A 253 -2.18 -23.00 -2.85
CA LYS A 253 -1.32 -22.35 -3.84
C LYS A 253 -1.49 -20.81 -3.85
N LYS A 254 -1.61 -20.24 -2.64
CA LYS A 254 -1.98 -18.84 -2.44
C LYS A 254 -1.26 -18.25 -1.23
N VAL A 255 -0.91 -16.98 -1.28
CA VAL A 255 -0.45 -16.22 -0.11
C VAL A 255 -1.64 -15.86 0.78
N LEU A 256 -1.52 -16.09 2.09
CA LEU A 256 -2.51 -15.71 3.10
C LEU A 256 -1.95 -14.59 3.97
N ASN A 257 -2.76 -13.54 4.17
CA ASN A 257 -2.48 -12.52 5.18
C ASN A 257 -3.16 -12.84 6.51
N THR A 258 -2.97 -11.96 7.49
CA THR A 258 -3.51 -12.13 8.85
C THR A 258 -5.03 -12.30 8.83
N GLU A 259 -5.74 -11.44 8.12
CA GLU A 259 -7.21 -11.40 8.09
C GLU A 259 -7.80 -12.65 7.40
N GLU A 260 -7.21 -13.09 6.29
CA GLU A 260 -7.64 -14.30 5.61
C GLU A 260 -7.35 -15.55 6.46
N PHE A 261 -6.18 -15.61 7.10
CA PHE A 261 -5.83 -16.69 8.01
C PHE A 261 -6.86 -16.79 9.16
N ILE A 262 -7.22 -15.67 9.79
CA ILE A 262 -8.22 -15.64 10.87
C ILE A 262 -9.53 -16.27 10.40
N THR A 263 -10.04 -15.83 9.25
CA THR A 263 -11.31 -16.32 8.68
C THR A 263 -11.28 -17.84 8.50
N ARG A 264 -10.25 -18.33 7.81
CA ARG A 264 -10.13 -19.75 7.44
C ARG A 264 -9.85 -20.64 8.63
N HIS A 265 -9.03 -20.18 9.57
CA HIS A 265 -8.68 -20.92 10.77
C HIS A 265 -9.87 -21.01 11.73
N ALA A 266 -10.62 -19.91 11.91
CA ALA A 266 -11.82 -19.89 12.74
C ALA A 266 -12.87 -20.89 12.25
N ARG A 267 -13.19 -20.90 10.95
CA ARG A 267 -14.10 -21.89 10.35
C ARG A 267 -13.69 -23.33 10.64
N ALA A 268 -12.41 -23.64 10.46
CA ALA A 268 -11.91 -25.01 10.59
C ALA A 268 -11.83 -25.52 12.04
N THR A 269 -11.81 -24.62 13.03
CA THR A 269 -11.51 -24.99 14.42
C THR A 269 -12.63 -24.66 15.40
N THR A 270 -13.11 -23.42 15.40
CA THR A 270 -14.17 -22.93 16.30
C THR A 270 -15.55 -22.97 15.64
N GLY A 271 -15.59 -23.06 14.30
CA GLY A 271 -16.81 -22.94 13.50
C GLY A 271 -17.29 -21.49 13.33
N ALA A 272 -16.55 -20.52 13.86
CA ALA A 272 -16.93 -19.12 13.78
C ALA A 272 -16.64 -18.53 12.39
N GLU A 273 -17.48 -17.58 11.98
CA GLU A 273 -17.45 -16.96 10.66
C GLU A 273 -17.02 -15.49 10.79
N TYR A 274 -15.71 -15.24 10.71
CA TYR A 274 -15.12 -13.90 10.80
C TYR A 274 -14.60 -13.47 9.43
N LEU A 275 -15.50 -13.12 8.51
CA LEU A 275 -15.12 -12.70 7.16
C LEU A 275 -14.13 -11.53 7.17
N MET A 276 -13.23 -11.49 6.19
CA MET A 276 -12.31 -10.36 6.02
C MET A 276 -13.08 -9.05 5.95
N GLU A 277 -12.53 -8.01 6.58
CA GLU A 277 -13.13 -6.66 6.70
C GLU A 277 -14.37 -6.57 7.61
N SER A 278 -14.78 -7.67 8.27
CA SER A 278 -15.71 -7.59 9.41
C SER A 278 -15.05 -6.95 10.64
N ALA A 279 -15.85 -6.39 11.54
CA ALA A 279 -15.34 -5.80 12.78
C ALA A 279 -14.58 -6.82 13.61
N GLU A 280 -15.14 -8.03 13.75
CA GLU A 280 -14.58 -9.16 14.48
C GLU A 280 -13.22 -9.58 13.93
N ASN A 281 -13.10 -9.70 12.61
CA ASN A 281 -11.84 -10.05 11.96
C ASN A 281 -10.79 -8.95 12.16
N ASN A 282 -11.17 -7.68 11.97
CA ASN A 282 -10.28 -6.54 12.15
C ASN A 282 -9.76 -6.44 13.60
N GLN A 283 -10.63 -6.65 14.59
CA GLN A 283 -10.30 -6.69 16.01
C GLN A 283 -9.31 -7.82 16.33
N LEU A 284 -9.58 -9.04 15.85
CA LEU A 284 -8.65 -10.18 16.00
C LEU A 284 -7.31 -9.91 15.30
N SER A 285 -7.31 -9.28 14.12
CA SER A 285 -6.08 -8.94 13.40
C SER A 285 -5.22 -7.95 14.20
N ILE A 286 -5.84 -6.89 14.74
CA ILE A 286 -5.14 -5.94 15.63
C ILE A 286 -4.55 -6.65 16.83
N TYR A 287 -5.35 -7.48 17.53
CA TYR A 287 -4.88 -8.23 18.70
C TYR A 287 -3.70 -9.14 18.35
N LEU A 288 -3.82 -10.00 17.34
CA LEU A 288 -2.76 -10.94 16.99
C LEU A 288 -1.47 -10.24 16.53
N ARG A 289 -1.60 -9.08 15.86
CA ARG A 289 -0.44 -8.30 15.43
C ARG A 289 0.19 -7.49 16.56
N SER A 290 -0.59 -7.05 17.56
CA SER A 290 -0.07 -6.37 18.75
C SER A 290 0.86 -7.25 19.58
N LEU A 291 0.61 -8.57 19.60
CA LEU A 291 1.48 -9.54 20.28
C LEU A 291 2.88 -9.60 19.67
N GLY A 292 3.02 -9.23 18.39
CA GLY A 292 4.30 -9.11 17.68
C GLY A 292 4.86 -7.70 17.60
N ARG A 293 4.25 -6.71 18.26
CA ARG A 293 4.70 -5.31 18.24
C ARG A 293 6.17 -5.22 18.65
N GLY A 294 6.94 -4.45 17.87
CA GLY A 294 8.38 -4.26 18.06
C GLY A 294 9.26 -5.34 17.44
N VAL A 295 8.71 -6.47 17.02
CA VAL A 295 9.47 -7.53 16.33
C VAL A 295 9.76 -7.12 14.88
N PRO A 296 10.99 -7.29 14.37
CA PRO A 296 11.32 -6.98 12.98
C PRO A 296 10.60 -7.91 12.00
N ILE A 297 9.97 -7.32 10.99
CA ILE A 297 9.38 -8.01 9.84
C ILE A 297 10.45 -8.83 9.14
N ASN A 298 10.13 -10.07 8.79
CA ASN A 298 11.05 -11.01 8.15
C ASN A 298 10.29 -11.96 7.20
N ILE A 299 9.98 -11.45 6.02
CA ILE A 299 9.42 -12.20 4.89
C ILE A 299 10.56 -12.79 4.06
N GLN A 300 10.47 -14.09 3.78
CA GLN A 300 11.48 -14.82 3.01
C GLN A 300 10.81 -15.57 1.86
N PHE A 301 11.51 -15.64 0.73
CA PHE A 301 11.07 -16.38 -0.46
C PHE A 301 12.02 -17.57 -0.67
N ARG A 302 11.68 -18.71 -0.08
CA ARG A 302 12.54 -19.91 -0.03
C ARG A 302 12.28 -20.83 -1.21
N THR A 303 11.02 -21.03 -1.59
CA THR A 303 10.64 -21.91 -2.71
C THR A 303 10.49 -21.15 -4.04
N ALA A 304 10.35 -21.89 -5.14
CA ALA A 304 10.08 -21.32 -6.45
C ALA A 304 8.70 -20.65 -6.50
N GLU A 305 7.70 -21.23 -5.84
CA GLU A 305 6.36 -20.70 -5.72
C GLU A 305 6.35 -19.38 -4.95
N GLU A 306 7.01 -19.32 -3.79
CA GLU A 306 7.13 -18.08 -3.00
C GLU A 306 7.76 -16.95 -3.83
N LYS A 307 8.83 -17.25 -4.58
CA LYS A 307 9.47 -16.28 -5.48
C LYS A 307 8.54 -15.85 -6.62
N ALA A 308 7.74 -16.77 -7.17
CA ALA A 308 6.77 -16.45 -8.21
C ALA A 308 5.65 -15.54 -7.70
N HIS A 309 5.12 -15.78 -6.49
CA HIS A 309 4.15 -14.90 -5.85
C HIS A 309 4.74 -13.49 -5.61
N ALA A 310 5.97 -13.41 -5.10
CA ALA A 310 6.65 -12.13 -4.91
C ALA A 310 6.89 -11.36 -6.22
N GLN A 311 7.29 -12.07 -7.28
CA GLN A 311 7.50 -11.48 -8.60
C GLN A 311 6.19 -10.95 -9.20
N ARG A 312 5.09 -11.71 -9.09
CA ARG A 312 3.76 -11.21 -9.51
C ARG A 312 3.33 -9.99 -8.69
N GLY A 313 3.59 -9.97 -7.38
CA GLY A 313 3.34 -8.80 -6.54
C GLY A 313 4.06 -7.55 -7.02
N LYS A 314 5.34 -7.68 -7.40
CA LYS A 314 6.15 -6.61 -7.99
C LYS A 314 5.59 -6.11 -9.33
N GLU A 315 5.17 -7.02 -10.19
CA GLU A 315 4.56 -6.69 -11.49
C GLU A 315 3.22 -5.96 -11.32
N LEU A 316 2.36 -6.46 -10.43
CA LEU A 316 1.07 -5.85 -10.09
C LEU A 316 1.25 -4.45 -9.50
N MET A 317 2.25 -4.23 -8.63
CA MET A 317 2.56 -2.88 -8.11
C MET A 317 2.99 -1.89 -9.20
N SER A 318 3.51 -2.38 -10.33
CA SER A 318 3.93 -1.57 -11.48
C SER A 318 2.85 -1.44 -12.56
N ARG A 319 1.72 -2.10 -12.37
CA ARG A 319 0.63 -2.11 -13.34
C ARG A 319 -0.21 -0.84 -13.24
N LYS A 320 -0.43 -0.20 -14.38
CA LYS A 320 -1.27 1.00 -14.52
C LYS A 320 -2.74 0.58 -14.57
N ILE A 321 -3.54 1.06 -13.61
CA ILE A 321 -4.96 0.74 -13.48
C ILE A 321 -5.84 2.00 -13.43
N GLY A 322 -7.13 1.82 -13.66
CA GLY A 322 -8.15 2.87 -13.58
C GLY A 322 -8.11 3.89 -14.70
N GLN A 323 -9.09 4.79 -14.71
CA GLN A 323 -9.20 5.85 -15.71
C GLN A 323 -7.98 6.78 -15.69
N LEU A 324 -7.39 7.03 -14.52
CA LEU A 324 -6.22 7.91 -14.42
C LEU A 324 -4.89 7.20 -14.75
N ASN A 325 -4.93 5.89 -15.02
CA ASN A 325 -3.78 5.10 -15.51
C ASN A 325 -2.56 5.20 -14.59
N PHE A 326 -2.75 4.94 -13.29
CA PHE A 326 -1.67 4.98 -12.29
C PHE A 326 -1.30 3.59 -11.79
N ALA A 327 -0.04 3.42 -11.41
CA ALA A 327 0.49 2.27 -10.70
C ALA A 327 0.90 2.66 -9.27
N CYS A 328 1.02 1.67 -8.37
CA CYS A 328 1.48 1.92 -7.00
C CYS A 328 2.86 2.59 -6.99
N THR A 329 3.74 2.17 -7.90
CA THR A 329 5.12 2.68 -8.03
C THR A 329 5.20 4.09 -8.59
N ASP A 330 4.15 4.63 -9.22
CA ASP A 330 4.14 6.03 -9.64
C ASP A 330 4.14 6.95 -8.41
N CYS A 331 3.22 6.70 -7.47
CA CYS A 331 3.06 7.55 -6.28
C CYS A 331 4.03 7.16 -5.16
N HIS A 332 4.20 5.86 -4.90
CA HIS A 332 4.99 5.34 -3.78
C HIS A 332 6.40 4.89 -4.19
N GLY A 333 6.81 5.20 -5.42
CA GLY A 333 8.17 5.02 -5.94
C GLY A 333 8.69 6.32 -6.54
N LEU A 334 8.34 6.59 -7.80
CA LEU A 334 8.85 7.75 -8.57
C LEU A 334 8.51 9.10 -7.92
N ALA A 335 7.29 9.23 -7.40
CA ALA A 335 6.82 10.43 -6.71
C ALA A 335 6.87 10.32 -5.19
N ALA A 336 7.54 9.32 -4.64
CA ALA A 336 7.69 9.19 -3.20
C ALA A 336 8.40 10.42 -2.60
N ASN A 337 8.04 10.75 -1.38
CA ASN A 337 8.53 11.91 -0.63
C ASN A 337 8.18 13.27 -1.26
N LYS A 338 7.11 13.31 -2.06
CA LYS A 338 6.54 14.52 -2.65
C LYS A 338 5.12 14.76 -2.16
N TRP A 339 4.60 15.93 -2.49
CA TRP A 339 3.25 16.33 -2.16
C TRP A 339 2.33 16.16 -3.37
N ILE A 340 1.19 15.49 -3.15
CA ILE A 340 0.02 15.56 -4.03
C ILE A 340 -1.05 16.36 -3.30
N ARG A 341 -1.35 17.57 -3.78
CA ARG A 341 -2.03 18.58 -2.96
C ARG A 341 -1.37 18.72 -1.58
N GLY A 342 -2.16 18.72 -0.50
CA GLY A 342 -1.71 18.68 0.89
C GLY A 342 -1.37 17.29 1.42
N GLN A 343 -1.41 16.23 0.61
CA GLN A 343 -1.08 14.87 1.04
C GLN A 343 0.39 14.56 0.74
N TYR A 344 1.14 14.17 1.77
CA TYR A 344 2.51 13.68 1.61
C TYR A 344 2.51 12.21 1.15
N LEU A 345 3.27 11.90 0.10
CA LEU A 345 3.38 10.55 -0.45
C LEU A 345 4.53 9.79 0.23
N GLY A 346 4.20 8.82 1.09
CA GLY A 346 5.19 7.91 1.65
C GLY A 346 5.79 6.96 0.59
N PRO A 347 7.05 6.50 0.74
CA PRO A 347 7.63 5.48 -0.13
C PRO A 347 6.99 4.11 0.14
N SER A 348 7.11 3.14 -0.77
CA SER A 348 6.58 1.78 -0.57
C SER A 348 7.15 1.07 0.68
N LYS A 349 8.41 1.36 1.02
CA LYS A 349 9.10 0.80 2.19
C LYS A 349 8.55 1.42 3.48
N ASP A 350 8.45 0.60 4.53
CA ASP A 350 8.07 1.02 5.89
C ASP A 350 6.59 1.42 6.04
N GLN A 351 5.71 0.98 5.13
CA GLN A 351 4.29 1.35 5.13
C GLN A 351 3.32 0.23 5.54
N VAL A 352 3.82 -0.97 5.86
CA VAL A 352 2.94 -2.11 6.18
C VAL A 352 2.95 -2.51 7.65
N GLY A 353 4.02 -2.19 8.38
CA GLY A 353 4.20 -2.65 9.76
C GLY A 353 3.12 -2.12 10.71
N HIS A 354 2.51 -1.00 10.37
CA HIS A 354 1.49 -0.32 11.17
C HIS A 354 0.06 -0.84 10.89
N HIS A 355 -0.18 -1.57 9.79
CA HIS A 355 -1.51 -2.09 9.45
C HIS A 355 -1.84 -3.38 10.24
N PRO A 356 -3.11 -3.63 10.61
CA PRO A 356 -4.22 -2.68 10.55
C PRO A 356 -4.04 -1.49 11.49
N TYR A 357 -4.54 -0.33 11.08
CA TYR A 357 -4.44 0.91 11.85
C TYR A 357 -5.77 1.65 11.90
N TYR A 358 -5.94 2.50 12.91
CA TYR A 358 -7.09 3.40 12.98
C TYR A 358 -6.86 4.61 12.06
N ARG A 359 -7.75 4.78 11.07
CA ARG A 359 -7.67 5.90 10.14
C ARG A 359 -8.51 7.08 10.62
N THR A 360 -7.87 8.12 11.11
CA THR A 360 -8.52 9.26 11.77
C THR A 360 -9.52 9.99 10.87
N SER A 361 -9.23 10.09 9.57
CA SER A 361 -10.10 10.74 8.59
C SER A 361 -11.40 9.99 8.29
N GLN A 362 -11.50 8.73 8.70
CA GLN A 362 -12.64 7.86 8.43
C GLN A 362 -13.26 7.28 9.70
N GLY A 363 -12.58 7.42 10.84
CA GLY A 363 -13.05 6.93 12.13
C GLY A 363 -13.14 5.41 12.24
N ASP A 364 -12.30 4.67 11.49
CA ASP A 364 -12.45 3.22 11.28
C ASP A 364 -11.09 2.50 11.21
N ILE A 365 -11.09 1.17 11.38
CA ILE A 365 -9.92 0.31 11.18
C ILE A 365 -9.70 0.04 9.69
N TRP A 366 -8.43 0.16 9.29
CA TRP A 366 -7.97 -0.02 7.93
C TRP A 366 -6.92 -1.11 7.87
N THR A 367 -7.32 -2.25 7.30
CA THR A 367 -6.40 -3.30 6.88
C THR A 367 -5.60 -2.83 5.67
N ILE A 368 -4.50 -3.53 5.38
CA ILE A 368 -3.72 -3.25 4.16
C ILE A 368 -4.52 -3.56 2.88
N ARG A 369 -5.45 -4.53 2.93
CA ARG A 369 -6.34 -4.86 1.81
C ARG A 369 -7.32 -3.73 1.51
N LYS A 370 -8.00 -3.22 2.53
CA LYS A 370 -8.88 -2.06 2.42
C LYS A 370 -8.11 -0.82 1.91
N ARG A 371 -6.85 -0.66 2.33
CA ARG A 371 -5.98 0.40 1.80
C ARG A 371 -5.70 0.23 0.29
N PHE A 372 -5.46 -0.98 -0.20
CA PHE A 372 -5.29 -1.23 -1.64
C PHE A 372 -6.57 -0.94 -2.43
N GLN A 373 -7.74 -1.33 -1.90
CA GLN A 373 -9.02 -1.04 -2.53
C GLN A 373 -9.26 0.48 -2.62
N TRP A 374 -8.99 1.22 -1.55
CA TRP A 374 -9.13 2.68 -1.53
C TRP A 374 -8.14 3.41 -2.45
N CYS A 375 -6.93 2.88 -2.60
CA CYS A 375 -5.98 3.39 -3.59
C CYS A 375 -6.61 3.39 -4.99
N GLY A 376 -7.31 2.30 -5.34
CA GLY A 376 -8.08 2.19 -6.58
C GLY A 376 -9.16 3.27 -6.73
N VAL A 377 -9.90 3.57 -5.67
CA VAL A 377 -10.94 4.63 -5.68
C VAL A 377 -10.33 5.99 -6.06
N ALA A 378 -9.19 6.35 -5.48
CA ALA A 378 -8.54 7.64 -5.73
C ALA A 378 -8.10 7.82 -7.20
N ILE A 379 -7.82 6.73 -7.90
CA ILE A 379 -7.37 6.73 -9.30
C ILE A 379 -8.45 6.27 -10.29
N ARG A 380 -9.70 6.19 -9.83
CA ARG A 380 -10.86 5.77 -10.63
C ARG A 380 -10.66 4.37 -11.22
N ALA A 381 -10.38 3.40 -10.35
CA ALA A 381 -10.26 1.98 -10.67
C ALA A 381 -11.28 1.15 -9.88
N ASN A 382 -11.62 -0.03 -10.41
CA ASN A 382 -12.42 -1.02 -9.70
C ASN A 382 -11.53 -1.88 -8.80
N GLU A 383 -11.97 -2.08 -7.56
CA GLU A 383 -11.34 -2.92 -6.57
C GLU A 383 -11.70 -4.40 -6.75
N LEU A 384 -10.90 -5.25 -6.12
CA LEU A 384 -11.16 -6.67 -5.99
C LEU A 384 -11.68 -6.98 -4.58
N PRO A 385 -12.28 -8.17 -4.32
CA PRO A 385 -12.52 -8.61 -2.95
C PRO A 385 -11.23 -8.64 -2.13
N PRO A 386 -11.30 -8.47 -0.79
CA PRO A 386 -10.12 -8.41 0.07
C PRO A 386 -9.31 -9.73 0.08
N ASP A 387 -9.94 -10.86 -0.22
CA ASP A 387 -9.30 -12.18 -0.37
C ASP A 387 -8.79 -12.44 -1.80
N ALA A 388 -8.72 -11.43 -2.67
CA ALA A 388 -8.19 -11.58 -4.02
C ALA A 388 -6.69 -11.99 -4.02
N PRO A 389 -6.28 -12.99 -4.83
CA PRO A 389 -4.88 -13.40 -4.91
C PRO A 389 -3.95 -12.28 -5.42
N GLU A 390 -4.46 -11.34 -6.22
CA GLU A 390 -3.70 -10.19 -6.69
C GLU A 390 -3.26 -9.29 -5.54
N TYR A 391 -4.17 -9.02 -4.60
CA TYR A 391 -3.80 -8.32 -3.39
C TYR A 391 -2.79 -9.16 -2.61
N ALA A 392 -3.03 -10.46 -2.45
CA ALA A 392 -2.11 -11.37 -1.74
C ALA A 392 -0.66 -11.24 -2.18
N ASP A 393 -0.45 -11.28 -3.50
CA ASP A 393 0.87 -11.15 -4.10
C ASP A 393 1.46 -9.74 -3.86
N ILE A 394 0.65 -8.68 -3.99
CA ILE A 394 1.09 -7.30 -3.70
C ILE A 394 1.53 -7.15 -2.23
N GLU A 395 0.75 -7.61 -1.25
CA GLU A 395 1.12 -7.50 0.17
C GLU A 395 2.37 -8.32 0.48
N TYR A 396 2.55 -9.49 -0.14
CA TYR A 396 3.73 -10.33 0.08
C TYR A 396 5.01 -9.61 -0.35
N TYR A 397 5.01 -9.06 -1.57
CA TYR A 397 6.15 -8.31 -2.07
C TYR A 397 6.35 -7.01 -1.28
N LEU A 398 5.29 -6.21 -1.08
CA LEU A 398 5.35 -4.94 -0.35
C LEU A 398 5.88 -5.12 1.08
N THR A 399 5.46 -6.18 1.77
CA THR A 399 5.92 -6.48 3.12
C THR A 399 7.39 -6.87 3.16
N SER A 400 7.88 -7.61 2.15
CA SER A 400 9.30 -7.93 2.04
C SER A 400 10.21 -6.70 1.88
N LEU A 401 9.72 -5.62 1.24
CA LEU A 401 10.45 -4.34 1.15
C LEU A 401 10.66 -3.70 2.53
N SER A 402 9.83 -4.07 3.51
CA SER A 402 9.87 -3.59 4.88
C SER A 402 10.58 -4.56 5.85
N ASN A 403 11.29 -5.58 5.35
CA ASN A 403 12.10 -6.46 6.19
C ASN A 403 13.07 -5.66 7.08
N GLY A 404 13.17 -6.04 8.36
CA GLY A 404 13.94 -5.34 9.38
C GLY A 404 13.20 -4.17 10.04
N LYS A 405 12.12 -3.65 9.46
CA LYS A 405 11.23 -2.67 10.12
C LYS A 405 10.36 -3.36 11.15
N LYS A 406 9.93 -2.63 12.17
CA LYS A 406 9.16 -3.19 13.28
C LYS A 406 7.68 -3.32 12.91
N VAL A 407 7.06 -4.40 13.35
CA VAL A 407 5.59 -4.42 13.49
C VAL A 407 5.20 -3.34 14.49
N ASN A 408 4.23 -2.51 14.12
CA ASN A 408 3.82 -1.32 14.86
C ASN A 408 2.29 -1.26 15.06
N THR A 409 1.56 -2.36 14.90
CA THR A 409 0.15 -2.45 15.26
C THR A 409 0.00 -2.67 16.78
N PRO A 410 -0.99 -2.08 17.47
CA PRO A 410 -1.98 -1.11 16.99
C PRO A 410 -1.32 0.24 16.67
N SER A 411 -1.85 0.97 15.70
CA SER A 411 -1.38 2.30 15.33
C SER A 411 -2.53 3.18 14.82
N MET A 412 -2.26 4.47 14.65
CA MET A 412 -3.22 5.46 14.15
C MET A 412 -2.56 6.41 13.15
N GLY A 413 -3.30 6.84 12.13
CA GLY A 413 -2.82 7.73 11.07
C GLY A 413 -3.95 8.32 10.22
N HIS A 414 -3.61 9.24 9.32
CA HIS A 414 -4.57 9.94 8.45
C HIS A 414 -5.00 9.14 7.21
#